data_AF-A0A1J5PPQ7-F1
#
_entry.id   AF-A0A1J5PPQ7-F1
#
_cell.length_a   1.000
_cell.length_b   1.000
_cell.length_c   1.000
_cell.angle_alpha   90.00
_cell.angle_beta   90.00
_cell.angle_gamma   90.00
#
_symmetry.space_group_name_H-M   'P 1'
#
loop_
_entity.id
_entity.type
_entity.pdbx_description
1 polymer ?
#
loop_
_entity_poly.entity_id
_entity_poly.type
_entity_poly.pdbx_seq_one_letter_code
_entity_poly.pdbx_strand_id
1 'polypeptide(L)'
;MTLRDIPEGAHVRLTGLRLSDEVTLRLREMGLRPGAVARVIQHAAFGGRVVAVAGSRYAIDSQTATLIDVEPIEPIGPLDTRAAADSSGEATAPSVLPAVVGR
;
A
#
# COMPACT_ATOMS: atom_id res chain seq x y z
N MET A 1 -6.27 1.14 14.85
CA MET A 1 -6.63 0.49 13.57
C MET A 1 -5.36 -0.11 12.97
N THR A 2 -5.49 -1.04 12.03
CA THR A 2 -4.33 -1.70 11.44
C THR A 2 -4.03 -1.17 10.05
N LEU A 3 -2.82 -1.38 9.54
CA LEU A 3 -2.46 -1.03 8.17
C LEU A 3 -3.39 -1.71 7.15
N ARG A 4 -3.97 -2.86 7.52
CA ARG A 4 -4.95 -3.56 6.69
C ARG A 4 -6.24 -2.76 6.42
N ASP A 5 -6.64 -1.88 7.33
CA ASP A 5 -7.92 -1.19 7.25
C ASP A 5 -7.85 0.11 6.43
N ILE A 6 -6.65 0.49 6.00
CA ILE A 6 -6.37 1.79 5.43
C ILE A 6 -6.68 1.81 3.93
N PRO A 7 -7.47 2.79 3.44
CA PRO A 7 -7.77 2.92 2.02
C PRO A 7 -6.53 3.31 1.22
N GLU A 8 -6.55 3.00 -0.07
CA GLU A 8 -5.53 3.43 -1.02
C GLU A 8 -5.45 4.97 -1.06
N GLY A 9 -4.23 5.51 -1.19
CA GLY A 9 -3.96 6.95 -1.23
C GLY A 9 -3.82 7.62 0.14
N ALA A 10 -4.26 6.97 1.23
CA ALA A 10 -4.20 7.56 2.56
C ALA A 10 -2.77 7.62 3.13
N HIS A 11 -2.53 8.65 3.93
CA HIS A 11 -1.32 8.80 4.74
C HIS A 11 -1.59 8.32 6.16
N VAL A 12 -0.63 7.60 6.70
CA VAL A 12 -0.72 7.04 8.05
C VAL A 12 0.60 7.20 8.78
N ARG A 13 0.53 7.31 10.09
CA ARG A 13 1.69 7.16 10.97
C ARG A 13 1.66 5.79 11.62
N LEU A 14 2.78 5.09 11.59
CA LEU A 14 2.94 3.82 12.29
C LEU A 14 2.97 4.10 13.80
N THR A 15 2.19 3.36 14.58
CA THR A 15 2.11 3.52 16.05
C THR A 15 2.62 2.29 16.79
N GLY A 16 2.60 1.12 16.17
CA GLY A 16 3.04 -0.13 16.80
C GLY A 16 3.26 -1.27 15.81
N LEU A 17 4.06 -2.25 16.22
CA LEU A 17 4.37 -3.47 15.47
C LEU A 17 4.16 -4.67 16.42
N ARG A 18 3.20 -5.53 16.12
CA ARG A 18 2.86 -6.72 16.93
C ARG A 18 3.39 -8.00 16.28
N LEU A 19 4.64 -7.95 15.83
CA LEU A 19 5.35 -9.02 15.12
C LEU A 19 6.44 -9.59 16.03
N SER A 20 7.05 -10.72 15.65
CA SER A 20 8.24 -11.21 16.35
C SER A 20 9.39 -10.20 16.31
N ASP A 21 10.34 -10.32 17.23
CA ASP A 21 11.46 -9.38 17.33
C ASP A 21 12.33 -9.34 16.06
N GLU A 22 12.54 -10.49 15.42
CA GLU A 22 13.30 -10.60 14.16
C GLU A 22 12.63 -9.80 13.02
N VAL A 23 11.32 -9.98 12.84
CA VAL A 23 10.57 -9.27 11.80
C VAL A 23 10.46 -7.78 12.15
N THR A 24 10.26 -7.45 13.42
CA THR A 24 10.22 -6.08 13.92
C THR A 24 11.55 -5.36 13.67
N LEU A 25 12.68 -6.02 13.91
CA LEU A 25 14.00 -5.47 13.61
C LEU A 25 14.14 -5.19 12.12
N ARG A 26 13.80 -6.15 11.27
CA ARG A 26 13.89 -5.99 9.82
C ARG A 26 13.03 -4.83 9.30
N LEU A 27 11.81 -4.70 9.81
CA LEU A 27 10.94 -3.57 9.47
C LEU A 27 11.55 -2.23 9.90
N ARG A 28 12.13 -2.16 11.10
CA ARG A 28 12.79 -0.94 11.60
C ARG A 28 14.00 -0.55 10.75
N GLU A 29 14.83 -1.51 10.33
CA GLU A 29 15.95 -1.29 9.41
C GLU A 29 15.48 -0.72 8.06
N MET A 30 14.32 -1.17 7.58
CA MET A 30 13.68 -0.66 6.36
C MET A 30 12.93 0.68 6.57
N GLY A 31 12.95 1.24 7.78
CA GLY A 31 12.30 2.51 8.11
C GLY A 31 10.84 2.40 8.58
N LEU A 32 10.26 1.20 8.59
CA LEU A 32 8.93 0.90 9.13
C LEU A 32 9.02 0.77 10.66
N ARG A 33 8.94 1.91 11.35
CA ARG A 33 9.04 2.01 12.81
C ARG A 33 7.94 2.92 13.38
N PRO A 34 7.55 2.77 14.66
CA PRO A 34 6.65 3.73 15.30
C PRO A 34 7.13 5.17 15.11
N GLY A 35 6.21 6.06 14.75
CA GLY A 35 6.46 7.45 14.36
C GLY A 35 6.75 7.66 12.86
N ALA A 36 7.04 6.62 12.09
CA ALA A 36 7.25 6.74 10.65
C ALA A 36 5.93 7.05 9.93
N VAL A 37 6.00 7.92 8.92
CA VAL A 37 4.89 8.22 8.02
C VAL A 37 4.97 7.32 6.80
N ALA A 38 3.83 6.74 6.44
CA ALA A 38 3.66 5.90 5.26
C ALA A 38 2.48 6.39 4.42
N ARG A 39 2.58 6.22 3.10
CA ARG A 39 1.44 6.34 2.18
C ARG A 39 1.05 4.97 1.67
N VAL A 40 -0.23 4.61 1.76
CA VAL A 40 -0.75 3.40 1.10
C VAL A 40 -0.86 3.68 -0.39
N ILE A 41 0.02 3.07 -1.18
CA ILE A 41 0.10 3.28 -2.63
C ILE A 41 -0.94 2.43 -3.34
N GLN A 42 -1.12 1.19 -2.90
CA GLN A 42 -1.95 0.21 -3.59
C GLN A 42 -2.47 -0.85 -2.63
N HIS A 43 -3.68 -1.35 -2.91
CA HIS A 43 -4.16 -2.63 -2.37
C HIS A 43 -3.77 -3.78 -3.30
N ALA A 44 -3.07 -4.78 -2.77
CA ALA A 44 -2.68 -5.95 -3.55
C ALA A 44 -3.85 -6.94 -3.68
N ALA A 45 -3.92 -7.69 -4.79
CA ALA A 45 -5.01 -8.63 -5.10
C ALA A 45 -5.27 -9.67 -3.99
N PHE A 46 -4.23 -10.08 -3.26
CA PHE A 46 -4.33 -11.06 -2.16
C PHE A 46 -4.54 -10.41 -0.77
N GLY A 47 -4.99 -9.16 -0.75
CA GLY A 47 -5.28 -8.42 0.48
C GLY A 47 -4.04 -7.88 1.19
N GLY A 48 -2.91 -7.74 0.51
CA GLY A 48 -1.72 -7.02 1.00
C GLY A 48 -1.79 -5.51 0.73
N ARG A 49 -0.78 -4.76 1.18
CA ARG A 49 -0.61 -3.32 0.90
C ARG A 49 0.76 -3.03 0.34
N VAL A 50 0.82 -2.15 -0.65
CA VAL A 50 2.08 -1.50 -1.04
C VAL A 50 2.14 -0.16 -0.33
N VAL A 51 3.19 0.07 0.46
CA VAL A 51 3.38 1.32 1.21
C VAL A 51 4.64 2.05 0.77
N ALA A 52 4.56 3.37 0.64
CA ALA A 52 5.72 4.25 0.50
C ALA A 52 6.17 4.73 1.88
N VAL A 53 7.41 4.47 2.25
CA VAL A 53 8.04 4.93 3.51
C VAL A 53 9.49 5.32 3.22
N ALA A 54 9.90 6.50 3.68
CA ALA A 54 11.29 6.98 3.54
C ALA A 54 11.85 6.89 2.10
N GLY A 55 11.01 7.17 1.09
CA GLY A 55 11.40 7.11 -0.32
C GLY A 55 11.41 5.71 -0.95
N SER A 56 11.19 4.66 -0.16
CA SER A 56 11.14 3.26 -0.62
C SER A 56 9.71 2.74 -0.67
N ARG A 57 9.47 1.71 -1.49
CA ARG A 57 8.17 1.03 -1.60
C ARG A 57 8.28 -0.41 -1.08
N TYR A 58 7.38 -0.81 -0.20
CA TYR A 58 7.36 -2.15 0.38
C TYR A 58 6.01 -2.81 0.16
N ALA A 59 6.02 -4.04 -0.35
CA ALA A 59 4.86 -4.90 -0.35
C ALA A 59 4.75 -5.60 1.02
N ILE A 60 3.63 -5.40 1.68
CA ILE A 60 3.29 -6.01 2.97
C ILE A 60 2.15 -6.98 2.71
N ASP A 61 2.34 -8.25 3.07
CA ASP A 61 1.30 -9.26 2.94
C ASP A 61 0.12 -8.98 3.89
N SER A 62 -0.99 -9.69 3.67
CA SER A 62 -2.23 -9.46 4.41
C SER A 62 -2.11 -9.78 5.91
N GLN A 63 -1.31 -10.77 6.29
CA GLN A 63 -1.09 -11.17 7.67
C GLN A 63 -0.18 -10.19 8.40
N THR A 64 0.92 -9.76 7.77
CA THR A 64 1.77 -8.72 8.35
C THR A 64 1.01 -7.40 8.48
N ALA A 65 0.17 -7.03 7.51
CA ALA A 65 -0.59 -5.79 7.55
C ALA A 65 -1.61 -5.72 8.70
N THR A 66 -2.15 -6.84 9.20
CA THR A 66 -3.02 -6.83 10.39
C THR A 66 -2.24 -6.60 11.68
N LEU A 67 -0.93 -6.83 11.69
CA LEU A 67 -0.07 -6.74 12.86
C LEU A 67 0.66 -5.39 12.99
N ILE A 68 0.45 -4.47 12.03
CA ILE A 68 1.00 -3.12 12.05
C ILE A 68 -0.10 -2.15 12.50
N ASP A 69 0.09 -1.53 13.66
CA ASP A 69 -0.79 -0.48 14.15
C ASP A 69 -0.46 0.86 13.51
N VAL A 70 -1.51 1.58 13.13
CA VAL A 70 -1.39 2.88 12.49
C VAL A 70 -2.46 3.85 12.96
N GLU A 71 -2.18 5.14 12.78
CA GLU A 71 -3.15 6.23 12.84
C GLU A 71 -3.19 6.95 11.48
N PRO A 72 -4.38 7.24 10.92
CA PRO A 72 -4.50 8.11 9.75
C PRO A 72 -4.03 9.50 10.11
N ILE A 73 -3.31 10.12 9.19
CA ILE A 73 -2.92 11.52 9.32
C ILE A 73 -3.37 12.26 8.07
N GLU A 74 -3.75 13.52 8.24
CA GLU A 74 -3.90 14.39 7.08
C GLU A 74 -2.54 14.50 6.38
N PRO A 75 -2.52 14.44 5.03
CA PRO A 75 -1.30 14.72 4.30
C PRO A 75 -0.83 16.13 4.65
N ILE A 76 0.37 16.24 5.19
CA ILE A 76 1.09 17.51 5.24
C ILE A 76 1.26 17.92 3.77
N GLY A 77 0.81 19.12 3.41
CA GLY A 77 0.65 19.62 2.03
C GLY A 77 1.84 19.42 1.08
N PRO A 78 1.72 19.87 -0.19
CA PRO A 78 2.41 19.27 -1.33
C PRO A 78 3.94 19.43 -1.26
N LEU A 79 4.62 18.43 -0.71
CA LEU A 79 6.06 18.21 -0.89
C LEU A 79 6.36 16.98 -1.77
N ASP A 80 5.33 16.21 -2.16
CA ASP A 80 5.43 14.99 -2.98
C ASP A 80 4.82 15.16 -4.40
N THR A 81 5.02 16.30 -5.07
CA THR A 81 4.47 16.58 -6.41
C THR A 81 5.07 15.71 -7.55
N ARG A 82 5.85 14.66 -7.24
CA ARG A 82 6.29 13.68 -8.24
C ARG A 82 5.34 12.49 -8.44
N ALA A 83 4.23 12.41 -7.68
CA ALA A 83 3.29 11.30 -7.77
C ALA A 83 2.07 11.54 -8.68
N ALA A 84 2.00 12.64 -9.43
CA ALA A 84 0.85 12.96 -10.31
C ALA A 84 0.93 12.37 -11.73
N ALA A 85 1.88 11.48 -12.04
CA ALA A 85 2.12 11.02 -13.42
C ALA A 85 1.73 9.56 -13.74
N ASP A 86 1.35 8.73 -12.76
CA ASP A 86 1.01 7.32 -13.03
C ASP A 86 -0.45 7.02 -12.67
N SER A 87 -1.37 7.68 -13.36
CA SER A 87 -2.78 7.27 -13.43
C SER A 87 -3.21 7.13 -14.88
N SER A 88 -2.96 5.96 -15.47
CA SER A 88 -3.73 5.37 -16.58
C SER A 88 -3.15 3.99 -16.93
N GLY A 89 -3.62 2.97 -16.22
CA GLY A 89 -3.49 1.56 -16.59
C GLY A 89 -4.88 0.95 -16.60
N GLU A 90 -5.73 1.48 -17.49
CA GLU A 90 -7.06 0.98 -17.76
C GLU A 90 -6.95 -0.40 -18.42
N ALA A 91 -7.14 -1.46 -17.63
CA ALA A 91 -7.43 -2.78 -18.17
C ALA A 91 -8.93 -2.84 -18.52
N THR A 92 -9.32 -2.07 -19.54
CA THR A 92 -10.53 -2.37 -20.31
C THR A 92 -10.31 -3.75 -20.92
N ALA A 93 -11.00 -4.77 -20.37
CA ALA A 93 -11.13 -6.05 -21.03
C ALA A 93 -11.86 -5.79 -22.37
N PRO A 94 -11.27 -6.11 -23.53
CA PRO A 94 -12.01 -5.99 -24.77
C PRO A 94 -13.09 -7.07 -24.79
N SER A 95 -14.34 -6.61 -24.73
CA SER A 95 -15.47 -7.36 -25.23
C SER A 95 -15.19 -7.71 -26.69
N VAL A 96 -14.91 -8.98 -26.97
CA VAL A 96 -14.80 -9.51 -28.33
C VAL A 96 -15.71 -10.72 -28.46
N LEU A 97 -16.93 -10.48 -28.89
CA LEU A 97 -17.67 -11.35 -29.81
C LEU A 97 -18.20 -10.42 -30.91
N PRO A 98 -18.03 -10.79 -32.19
CA PRO A 98 -19.07 -11.62 -32.79
C PRO A 98 -18.61 -12.70 -33.80
N ALA A 99 -19.45 -13.74 -33.87
CA ALA A 99 -19.91 -14.57 -35.01
C ALA A 99 -19.04 -14.83 -36.26
N VAL A 100 -18.92 -16.11 -36.63
CA VAL A 100 -18.97 -16.69 -38.00
C VAL A 100 -19.24 -18.21 -37.82
N VAL A 101 -20.45 -18.75 -38.03
CA VAL A 101 -21.12 -19.23 -39.26
C VAL A 101 -20.20 -19.91 -40.30
N GLY A 102 -20.32 -21.23 -40.39
CA GLY A 102 -20.49 -21.95 -41.67
C GLY A 102 -19.25 -22.51 -42.36
N ARG A 103 -19.12 -23.85 -42.30
CA ARG A 103 -19.32 -24.67 -43.50
C ARG A 103 -19.80 -26.07 -43.13
#